data_AF-A0A7Y7H4X7-F1
#
_entry.id   AF-A0A7Y7H4X7-F1
#
_cell.length_a   1.000
_cell.length_b   1.000
_cell.length_c   1.000
_cell.angle_alpha   90.00
_cell.angle_beta   90.00
_cell.angle_gamma   90.00
#
_symmetry.space_group_name_H-M   'P 1'
#
loop_
_entity.id
_entity.type
_entity.pdbx_description
1 polymer ?
#
loop_
_entity_poly.entity_id
_entity_poly.type
_entity_poly.pdbx_seq_one_letter_code
_entity_poly.pdbx_strand_id
1 'polypeptide(L)'
;MTERYKHLSKKAHLLLSIADVKPLPRFTKCWILAERRSKDQHQNRLNIHIEGYFMEALRKAKLLLAQSPQIAFERDYRMSSTENAQTMHAFMSSSFYFYLECDPLFHYKVEFAFHNCPYEQQIRALISKFQVDAEVSERILKEGFTTYFKQVLAFQDSRFTYVLTTS
;
A
#
# COMPACT_ATOMS: atom_id res chain seq x y z
N MET A 1 -34.19 27.36 42.74
CA MET A 1 -34.67 26.52 41.61
C MET A 1 -33.45 25.94 40.91
N THR A 2 -32.90 24.86 41.46
CA THR A 2 -31.57 24.35 41.08
C THR A 2 -31.59 22.82 41.02
N GLU A 3 -32.44 22.25 40.16
CA GLU A 3 -32.45 20.81 39.89
C GLU A 3 -32.80 20.50 38.42
N ARG A 4 -31.95 20.95 37.49
CA ARG A 4 -31.96 20.45 36.09
C ARG A 4 -30.58 20.17 35.51
N TYR A 5 -29.57 19.91 36.36
CA TYR A 5 -28.20 19.59 35.92
C TYR A 5 -27.62 18.29 36.49
N LYS A 6 -28.45 17.38 37.03
CA LYS A 6 -27.95 16.09 37.56
C LYS A 6 -28.01 14.91 36.57
N HIS A 7 -28.62 15.07 35.38
CA HIS A 7 -28.78 13.95 34.43
C HIS A 7 -27.81 13.93 33.24
N LEU A 8 -26.95 14.95 33.08
CA LEU A 8 -25.91 14.97 32.05
C LEU A 8 -24.57 14.36 32.52
N SER A 9 -24.44 14.03 33.81
CA SER A 9 -23.17 13.58 34.40
C SER A 9 -22.82 12.10 34.16
N LYS A 10 -23.76 11.25 33.71
CA LYS A 10 -23.49 9.81 33.52
C LYS A 10 -23.08 9.42 32.09
N LYS A 11 -23.29 10.29 31.09
CA LYS A 11 -22.84 10.02 29.70
C LYS A 11 -21.41 10.50 29.41
N ALA A 12 -20.81 11.28 30.30
CA ALA A 12 -19.42 11.72 30.21
C ALA A 12 -18.41 10.65 30.68
N HIS A 13 -18.86 9.57 31.32
CA HIS A 13 -17.97 8.52 31.84
C HIS A 13 -17.64 7.39 30.84
N LEU A 14 -18.16 7.43 29.61
CA LEU A 14 -17.89 6.41 28.59
C LEU A 14 -16.97 6.89 27.45
N LEU A 15 -16.22 7.98 27.63
CA LEU A 15 -15.44 8.58 26.54
C LEU A 15 -13.97 8.89 26.84
N LEU A 16 -13.41 8.47 27.97
CA LEU A 16 -11.97 8.70 28.24
C LEU A 16 -11.32 7.49 28.91
N SER A 17 -11.01 6.46 28.12
CA SER A 17 -9.87 5.56 28.38
C SER A 17 -8.79 5.76 27.29
N ILE A 18 -8.61 6.98 26.83
CA ILE A 18 -7.55 7.38 25.88
C ILE A 18 -6.33 7.90 26.67
N ALA A 19 -6.09 7.39 27.88
CA ALA A 19 -5.04 7.89 28.76
C ALA A 19 -3.63 7.40 28.41
N ASP A 20 -3.48 6.49 27.43
CA ASP A 20 -2.17 5.93 27.05
C ASP A 20 -1.85 6.02 25.55
N VAL A 21 -2.58 6.82 24.77
CA VAL A 21 -2.20 7.05 23.38
C VAL A 21 -1.14 8.14 23.34
N LYS A 22 0.14 7.73 23.40
CA LYS A 22 1.28 8.63 23.11
C LYS A 22 0.97 9.43 21.84
N PRO A 23 1.16 10.76 21.85
CA PRO A 23 0.94 11.57 20.67
C PRO A 23 1.78 11.00 19.54
N LEU A 24 1.10 10.72 18.43
CA LEU A 24 1.70 10.17 17.25
C LEU A 24 2.63 11.22 16.62
N PRO A 25 3.84 10.84 16.17
CA PRO A 25 4.72 11.76 15.47
C PRO A 25 3.99 12.43 14.30
N ARG A 26 4.38 13.68 14.00
CA ARG A 26 3.77 14.54 12.96
C ARG A 26 3.73 13.89 11.56
N PHE A 27 4.49 12.82 11.34
CA PHE A 27 4.51 11.98 10.13
C PHE A 27 4.27 10.50 10.48
N THR A 28 3.09 10.18 10.99
CA THR A 28 2.71 8.77 11.19
C THR A 28 2.16 8.20 9.90
N LYS A 29 2.66 7.03 9.49
CA LYS A 29 2.17 6.31 8.32
C LYS A 29 0.72 5.86 8.50
N CYS A 30 -0.10 5.97 7.46
CA CYS A 30 -1.51 5.59 7.49
C CYS A 30 -1.71 4.12 7.90
N TRP A 31 -0.82 3.21 7.47
CA TRP A 31 -0.90 1.80 7.83
C TRP A 31 -0.79 1.56 9.35
N ILE A 32 0.06 2.31 10.06
CA ILE A 32 0.20 2.25 11.53
C ILE A 32 -1.11 2.69 12.19
N LEU A 33 -1.77 3.70 11.62
CA LEU A 33 -3.04 4.19 12.13
C LEU A 33 -4.16 3.18 11.88
N ALA A 34 -4.18 2.56 10.69
CA ALA A 34 -5.13 1.53 10.32
C ALA A 34 -5.09 0.36 11.33
N GLU A 35 -3.90 -0.18 11.61
CA GLU A 35 -3.72 -1.29 12.56
C GLU A 35 -4.22 -0.96 13.98
N ARG A 36 -4.08 0.30 14.41
CA ARG A 36 -4.51 0.75 15.74
C ARG A 36 -6.02 0.95 15.86
N ARG A 37 -6.79 0.93 14.77
CA ARG A 37 -8.25 1.10 14.79
C ARG A 37 -8.95 -0.19 15.21
N SER A 38 -9.00 -0.43 16.53
CA SER A 38 -9.66 -1.61 17.11
C SER A 38 -11.17 -1.71 16.82
N LYS A 39 -11.83 -0.58 16.54
CA LYS A 39 -13.28 -0.51 16.27
C LYS A 39 -13.67 -0.98 14.86
N ASP A 40 -12.70 -1.14 13.95
CA ASP A 40 -12.96 -1.48 12.55
C ASP A 40 -12.29 -2.80 12.14
N GLN A 41 -12.68 -3.87 12.83
CA GLN A 41 -12.13 -5.21 12.58
C GLN A 41 -12.45 -5.74 11.18
N HIS A 42 -13.50 -5.25 10.54
CA HIS A 42 -13.80 -5.63 9.16
C HIS A 42 -12.78 -5.01 8.21
N GLN A 43 -12.55 -3.70 8.30
CA GLN A 43 -11.54 -3.04 7.47
C GLN A 43 -10.14 -3.59 7.70
N ASN A 44 -9.76 -3.86 8.94
CA ASN A 44 -8.46 -4.45 9.24
C ASN A 44 -8.28 -5.83 8.58
N ARG A 45 -9.34 -6.66 8.57
CA ARG A 45 -9.30 -7.94 7.86
C ARG A 45 -9.16 -7.74 6.35
N LEU A 46 -9.91 -6.81 5.76
CA LEU A 46 -9.78 -6.49 4.33
C LEU A 46 -8.36 -6.04 3.99
N ASN A 47 -7.77 -5.12 4.78
CA ASN A 47 -6.40 -4.65 4.60
C ASN A 47 -5.39 -5.81 4.64
N ILE A 48 -5.50 -6.71 5.62
CA ILE A 48 -4.65 -7.90 5.72
C ILE A 48 -4.78 -8.79 4.48
N HIS A 49 -6.00 -8.98 3.97
CA HIS A 49 -6.21 -9.78 2.76
C HIS A 49 -5.60 -9.10 1.53
N ILE A 50 -5.81 -7.79 1.37
CA ILE A 50 -5.26 -7.01 0.26
C ILE A 50 -3.73 -7.06 0.26
N GLU A 51 -3.09 -6.86 1.42
CA GLU A 51 -1.63 -6.96 1.54
C GLU A 51 -1.14 -8.38 1.24
N GLY A 52 -1.83 -9.41 1.76
CA GLY A 52 -1.52 -10.81 1.47
C GLY A 52 -1.57 -11.13 -0.03
N TYR A 53 -2.64 -10.71 -0.71
CA TYR A 53 -2.79 -10.87 -2.16
C TYR A 53 -1.76 -10.07 -2.94
N PHE A 54 -1.47 -8.83 -2.53
CA PHE A 54 -0.42 -8.00 -3.13
C PHE A 54 0.92 -8.73 -3.10
N MET A 55 1.34 -9.21 -1.94
CA MET A 55 2.63 -9.91 -1.79
C MET A 55 2.68 -11.22 -2.59
N GLU A 56 1.57 -11.97 -2.63
CA GLU A 56 1.49 -13.20 -3.43
C GLU A 56 1.58 -12.92 -4.93
N ALA A 57 0.82 -11.94 -5.42
CA ALA A 57 0.81 -11.53 -6.82
C ALA A 57 2.16 -10.97 -7.25
N LEU A 58 2.77 -10.11 -6.42
CA LEU A 58 4.10 -9.57 -6.65
C LEU A 58 5.14 -10.68 -6.79
N ARG A 59 5.14 -11.65 -5.86
CA ARG A 59 6.07 -12.78 -5.91
C ARG A 59 5.93 -13.57 -7.21
N LYS A 60 4.70 -13.86 -7.64
CA LYS A 60 4.44 -14.61 -8.88
C LYS A 60 4.75 -13.78 -10.14
N ALA A 61 4.44 -12.49 -10.13
CA ALA A 61 4.79 -11.57 -11.21
C ALA A 61 6.31 -11.48 -11.40
N LYS A 62 7.08 -11.39 -10.30
CA LYS A 62 8.54 -11.42 -10.33
C LYS A 62 9.08 -12.69 -10.98
N LEU A 63 8.50 -13.86 -10.69
CA LEU A 63 8.90 -15.13 -11.32
C LEU A 63 8.64 -15.14 -12.84
N LEU A 64 7.53 -14.55 -13.29
CA LEU A 64 7.23 -14.42 -14.71
C LEU A 64 8.22 -13.47 -15.39
N LEU A 65 8.39 -12.27 -14.83
CA LEU A 65 9.29 -11.24 -15.34
C LEU A 65 10.76 -11.67 -15.34
N ALA A 66 11.17 -12.52 -14.40
CA ALA A 66 12.53 -13.07 -14.27
C ALA A 66 12.95 -13.97 -15.43
N GLN A 67 12.00 -14.47 -16.24
CA GLN A 67 12.30 -15.25 -17.45
C GLN A 67 13.03 -14.43 -18.51
N SER A 68 12.96 -13.09 -18.44
CA SER A 68 13.73 -12.17 -19.27
C SER A 68 14.53 -11.23 -18.35
N PRO A 69 15.86 -11.41 -18.24
CA PRO A 69 16.70 -10.60 -17.37
C PRO A 69 16.48 -9.10 -17.58
N GLN A 70 16.11 -8.40 -16.51
CA GLN A 70 15.82 -6.96 -16.58
C GLN A 70 16.10 -6.26 -15.26
N ILE A 71 16.32 -4.95 -15.31
CA ILE A 71 16.44 -4.13 -14.10
C ILE A 71 15.05 -4.01 -13.46
N ALA A 72 15.01 -4.16 -12.14
CA ALA A 72 13.85 -3.90 -11.32
C ALA A 72 14.22 -3.03 -10.12
N PHE A 73 13.25 -2.25 -9.68
CA PHE A 73 13.26 -1.49 -8.44
C PHE A 73 12.20 -2.07 -7.50
N GLU A 74 12.56 -2.26 -6.24
CA GLU A 74 11.59 -2.68 -5.21
C GLU A 74 11.94 -2.09 -3.85
N ARG A 75 10.93 -1.53 -3.18
CA ARG A 75 11.11 -0.95 -1.86
C ARG A 75 9.86 -1.04 -1.01
N ASP A 76 10.07 -1.51 0.22
CA ASP A 76 9.13 -1.36 1.33
C ASP A 76 9.38 -0.02 2.04
N TYR A 77 8.36 0.82 2.06
CA TYR A 77 8.36 2.15 2.65
C TYR A 77 7.66 2.21 4.01
N ARG A 78 7.13 1.10 4.54
CA ARG A 78 6.38 1.08 5.81
C ARG A 78 7.16 1.71 6.95
N MET A 79 8.48 1.52 6.97
CA MET A 79 9.41 2.06 7.98
C MET A 79 10.22 3.27 7.50
N SER A 80 9.96 3.78 6.31
CA SER A 80 10.75 4.86 5.70
C SER A 80 10.11 6.23 5.91
N SER A 81 10.93 7.21 6.30
CA SER A 81 10.55 8.62 6.42
C SER A 81 10.73 9.42 5.13
N THR A 82 11.24 8.81 4.05
CA THR A 82 11.57 9.52 2.80
C THR A 82 10.39 9.66 1.85
N GLU A 83 9.25 9.03 2.17
CA GLU A 83 8.05 9.04 1.35
C GLU A 83 6.83 9.54 2.13
N ASN A 84 5.76 9.84 1.39
CA ASN A 84 4.51 10.30 1.97
C ASN A 84 3.91 9.29 2.97
N ALA A 85 2.91 9.74 3.73
CA ALA A 85 2.31 8.93 4.80
C ALA A 85 1.54 7.68 4.31
N GLN A 86 1.18 7.63 3.03
CA GLN A 86 0.30 6.61 2.45
C GLN A 86 1.09 5.45 1.83
N THR A 87 2.25 5.74 1.22
CA THR A 87 3.07 4.74 0.53
C THR A 87 3.53 3.61 1.45
N MET A 88 3.24 2.37 1.03
CA MET A 88 3.63 1.14 1.74
C MET A 88 4.68 0.35 0.98
N HIS A 89 4.43 -0.06 -0.26
CA HIS A 89 5.36 -0.90 -1.04
C HIS A 89 5.30 -0.51 -2.52
N ALA A 90 6.46 -0.38 -3.17
CA ALA A 90 6.53 -0.18 -4.61
C ALA A 90 7.41 -1.25 -5.26
N PHE A 91 6.95 -1.78 -6.38
CA PHE A 91 7.72 -2.58 -7.31
C PHE A 91 7.59 -1.98 -8.71
N MET A 92 8.71 -1.93 -9.43
CA MET A 92 8.71 -1.48 -10.81
C MET A 92 9.79 -2.21 -11.62
N SER A 93 9.43 -2.64 -12.82
CA SER A 93 10.34 -3.12 -13.85
C SER A 93 10.23 -2.24 -15.10
N SER A 94 10.93 -2.62 -16.16
CA SER A 94 10.81 -1.96 -17.47
C SER A 94 9.42 -2.06 -18.11
N SER A 95 8.58 -2.99 -17.66
CA SER A 95 7.29 -3.31 -18.28
C SER A 95 6.12 -3.45 -17.32
N PHE A 96 6.35 -3.41 -16.01
CA PHE A 96 5.32 -3.60 -15.00
C PHE A 96 5.54 -2.70 -13.77
N TYR A 97 4.48 -2.06 -13.31
CA TYR A 97 4.42 -1.25 -12.09
C TYR A 97 3.39 -1.85 -11.15
N PHE A 98 3.75 -1.99 -9.88
CA PHE A 98 2.87 -2.53 -8.85
C PHE A 98 3.11 -1.83 -7.52
N TYR A 99 2.05 -1.27 -6.93
CA TYR A 99 2.17 -0.36 -5.82
C TYR A 99 1.06 -0.58 -4.81
N LEU A 100 1.44 -0.57 -3.53
CA LEU A 100 0.55 -0.71 -2.38
C LEU A 100 0.64 0.57 -1.55
N GLU A 101 -0.52 1.12 -1.22
CA GLU A 101 -0.66 2.26 -0.31
C GLU A 101 -1.78 2.06 0.70
N CYS A 102 -1.74 2.85 1.77
CA CYS A 102 -2.84 3.01 2.71
C CYS A 102 -3.37 4.44 2.62
N ASP A 103 -4.61 4.59 2.16
CA ASP A 103 -5.21 5.90 1.96
C ASP A 103 -5.49 6.63 3.29
N PRO A 104 -5.84 7.93 3.27
CA PRO A 104 -6.17 8.68 4.50
C PRO A 104 -7.41 8.18 5.24
N LEU A 105 -8.24 7.34 4.62
CA LEU A 105 -9.40 6.68 5.21
C LEU A 105 -9.06 5.28 5.74
N PHE A 106 -7.78 4.89 5.70
CA PHE A 106 -7.22 3.66 6.22
C PHE A 106 -7.57 2.40 5.40
N HIS A 107 -7.92 2.56 4.12
CA HIS A 107 -8.08 1.44 3.18
C HIS A 107 -6.75 1.16 2.47
N TYR A 108 -6.43 -0.13 2.31
CA TYR A 108 -5.28 -0.53 1.50
C TYR A 108 -5.68 -0.56 0.04
N LYS A 109 -4.87 0.08 -0.80
CA LYS A 109 -5.11 0.20 -2.24
C LYS A 109 -3.93 -0.32 -3.03
N VAL A 110 -4.24 -0.99 -4.13
CA VAL A 110 -3.29 -1.53 -5.08
C VAL A 110 -3.43 -0.78 -6.40
N GLU A 111 -2.31 -0.28 -6.89
CA GLU A 111 -2.22 0.34 -8.20
C GLU A 111 -1.26 -0.45 -9.07
N PHE A 112 -1.62 -0.60 -10.35
CA PHE A 112 -0.77 -1.31 -11.30
C PHE A 112 -0.80 -0.68 -12.68
N ALA A 113 0.24 -0.91 -13.47
CA ALA A 113 0.29 -0.51 -14.87
C ALA A 113 1.20 -1.44 -15.66
N PHE A 114 0.89 -1.64 -16.94
CA PHE A 114 1.70 -2.42 -17.87
C PHE A 114 2.26 -1.55 -18.99
N HIS A 115 3.41 -1.97 -19.52
CA HIS A 115 3.99 -1.41 -20.73
C HIS A 115 4.74 -2.48 -21.51
N ASN A 116 4.19 -2.88 -22.66
CA ASN A 116 4.79 -3.92 -23.52
C ASN A 116 5.19 -5.18 -22.73
N CYS A 117 4.39 -5.59 -21.74
CA CYS A 117 4.72 -6.70 -20.87
C CYS A 117 4.31 -8.03 -21.54
N PRO A 118 5.26 -8.95 -21.82
CA PRO A 118 4.93 -10.24 -22.45
C PRO A 118 4.12 -11.16 -21.52
N TYR A 119 4.06 -10.86 -20.22
CA TYR A 119 3.36 -11.64 -19.21
C TYR A 119 2.11 -10.93 -18.67
N GLU A 120 1.64 -9.89 -19.37
CA GLU A 120 0.52 -9.05 -18.92
C GLU A 120 -0.72 -9.88 -18.57
N GLN A 121 -1.13 -10.80 -19.45
CA GLN A 121 -2.32 -11.61 -19.24
C GLN A 121 -2.22 -12.48 -17.98
N GLN A 122 -1.06 -13.10 -17.76
CA GLN A 122 -0.80 -13.94 -16.60
C GLN A 122 -0.81 -13.11 -15.31
N ILE A 123 -0.20 -11.92 -15.34
CA ILE A 123 -0.17 -11.02 -14.17
C ILE A 123 -1.56 -10.46 -13.89
N ARG A 124 -2.32 -10.05 -14.90
CA ARG A 124 -3.74 -9.67 -14.76
C ARG A 124 -4.56 -10.77 -14.12
N ALA A 125 -4.36 -12.04 -14.50
CA ALA A 125 -5.05 -13.17 -13.89
C ALA A 125 -4.65 -13.43 -12.43
N LEU A 126 -3.50 -12.94 -11.97
CA LEU A 126 -3.14 -12.93 -10.56
C LEU A 126 -3.86 -11.81 -9.81
N ILE A 127 -3.89 -10.61 -10.41
CA ILE A 127 -4.52 -9.41 -9.84
C ILE A 127 -6.05 -9.55 -9.80
N SER A 128 -6.68 -10.21 -10.77
CA SER A 128 -8.13 -10.41 -10.79
C SER A 128 -8.65 -11.34 -9.69
N LYS A 129 -7.77 -12.01 -8.94
CA LYS A 129 -8.14 -12.83 -7.79
C LYS A 129 -8.39 -12.01 -6.53
N PHE A 130 -8.01 -10.73 -6.55
CA PHE A 130 -8.34 -9.77 -5.52
C PHE A 130 -9.83 -9.53 -5.71
N GLN A 131 -10.69 -10.24 -4.98
CA GLN A 131 -12.16 -10.08 -5.06
C GLN A 131 -12.63 -8.75 -4.45
N VAL A 132 -11.87 -7.67 -4.66
CA VAL A 132 -11.99 -6.37 -4.00
C VAL A 132 -11.78 -5.27 -5.04
N ASP A 133 -12.62 -5.27 -6.09
CA ASP A 133 -12.47 -4.42 -7.27
C ASP A 133 -12.36 -2.91 -6.96
N ALA A 134 -12.91 -2.44 -5.83
CA ALA A 134 -12.84 -1.03 -5.43
C ALA A 134 -11.43 -0.58 -4.97
N GLU A 135 -10.59 -1.53 -4.55
CA GLU A 135 -9.27 -1.26 -3.97
C GLU A 135 -8.11 -1.56 -4.92
N VAL A 136 -8.42 -2.00 -6.15
CA VAL A 136 -7.42 -2.35 -7.16
C VAL A 136 -7.70 -1.54 -8.42
N SER A 137 -6.72 -0.74 -8.85
CA SER A 137 -6.89 0.12 -10.02
C SER A 137 -5.71 0.05 -10.98
N GLU A 138 -6.03 -0.01 -12.28
CA GLU A 138 -5.04 0.17 -13.33
C GLU A 138 -4.82 1.66 -13.59
N ARG A 139 -3.55 2.08 -13.66
CA ARG A 139 -3.15 3.46 -13.91
C ARG A 139 -2.60 3.63 -15.31
N ILE A 140 -2.96 4.74 -15.94
CA ILE A 140 -2.28 5.27 -17.13
C ILE A 140 -1.22 6.26 -16.64
N LEU A 141 0.06 5.95 -16.84
CA LEU A 141 1.15 6.80 -16.38
C LEU A 141 1.31 8.05 -17.28
N LYS A 142 1.33 9.23 -16.66
CA LYS A 142 1.25 10.54 -17.35
C LYS A 142 2.40 10.82 -18.33
N GLU A 143 3.63 10.42 -18.01
CA GLU A 143 4.83 10.74 -18.82
C GLU A 143 5.24 9.59 -19.78
N GLY A 144 4.37 8.58 -19.92
CA GLY A 144 4.73 7.31 -20.52
C GLY A 144 5.58 6.46 -19.58
N PHE A 145 5.36 5.16 -19.62
CA PHE A 145 5.93 4.22 -18.66
C PHE A 145 7.47 4.24 -18.63
N THR A 146 8.12 4.24 -19.81
CA THR A 146 9.58 4.21 -19.92
C THR A 146 10.25 5.43 -19.31
N THR A 147 9.69 6.63 -19.51
CA THR A 147 10.20 7.88 -18.92
C THR A 147 10.10 7.82 -17.41
N TYR A 148 8.92 7.43 -16.91
CA TYR A 148 8.67 7.28 -15.49
C TYR A 148 9.63 6.27 -14.84
N PHE A 149 9.85 5.11 -15.46
CA PHE A 149 10.79 4.10 -14.94
C PHE A 149 12.22 4.63 -14.83
N LYS A 150 12.70 5.34 -15.85
CA LYS A 150 14.05 5.94 -15.83
C LYS A 150 14.19 6.97 -14.72
N GLN A 151 13.16 7.78 -14.48
CA GLN A 151 13.16 8.75 -13.37
C GLN A 151 13.19 8.03 -12.03
N VAL A 152 12.36 7.01 -11.83
CA VAL A 152 12.39 6.19 -10.61
C VAL A 152 13.80 5.66 -10.36
N LEU A 153 14.45 5.07 -11.36
CA LEU A 153 15.83 4.58 -11.22
C LEU A 153 16.86 5.69 -10.93
N ALA A 154 16.65 6.91 -11.45
CA ALA A 154 17.57 8.02 -11.24
C ALA A 154 17.48 8.64 -9.82
N PHE A 155 16.30 8.59 -9.19
CA PHE A 155 16.06 9.18 -7.88
C PHE A 155 16.16 8.19 -6.72
N GLN A 156 15.99 6.90 -6.98
CA GLN A 156 16.00 5.89 -5.92
C GLN A 156 17.42 5.42 -5.58
N ASP A 157 17.63 5.09 -4.30
CA ASP A 157 18.88 4.51 -3.84
C ASP A 157 19.15 3.17 -4.54
N SER A 158 20.35 3.01 -5.11
CA SER A 158 20.74 1.84 -5.89
C SER A 158 20.63 0.52 -5.13
N ARG A 159 20.63 0.53 -3.78
CA ARG A 159 20.46 -0.68 -2.97
C ARG A 159 19.08 -1.35 -3.15
N PHE A 160 18.10 -0.61 -3.66
CA PHE A 160 16.76 -1.11 -3.96
C PHE A 160 16.57 -1.47 -5.44
N THR A 161 17.63 -1.36 -6.23
CA THR A 161 17.66 -1.68 -7.65
C THR A 161 18.50 -2.93 -7.87
N TYR A 162 17.98 -3.88 -8.64
CA TYR A 162 18.65 -5.16 -8.90
C TYR A 162 18.28 -5.71 -10.27
N VAL A 163 19.05 -6.70 -10.74
CA VAL A 163 18.70 -7.47 -11.93
C VAL A 163 17.78 -8.61 -11.53
N LEU A 164 16.58 -8.63 -12.07
CA LEU A 164 15.61 -9.68 -11.88
C LEU A 164 15.91 -10.83 -12.85
N THR A 165 16.30 -11.99 -12.31
CA THR A 165 16.64 -13.21 -13.06
C THR A 165 16.06 -14.45 -12.39
N THR A 166 15.86 -15.53 -13.13
CA THR A 166 15.55 -16.84 -12.55
C THR A 166 16.76 -17.31 -11.74
N SER A 167 16.58 -17.51 -10.43
CA SER A 167 17.57 -18.15 -9.55
C SER A 167 17.58 -19.66 -9.74
#